data_AF-A0A3M5X5N5-F1
#
_entry.id   AF-A0A3M5X5N5-F1
#
_cell.length_a   1.000
_cell.length_b   1.000
_cell.length_c   1.000
_cell.angle_alpha   90.00
_cell.angle_beta   90.00
_cell.angle_gamma   90.00
#
_symmetry.space_group_name_H-M   'P 1'
#
loop_
_entity.id
_entity.type
_entity.pdbx_description
1 polymer ?
#
loop_
_entity_poly.entity_id
_entity_poly.type
_entity_poly.pdbx_seq_one_letter_code
_entity_poly.pdbx_strand_id
1 'polypeptide(L)'
;KMELGGPLKYWLPLLSATVMNLAVAERIRQHLGTTDPKVWVDAFLVAEAVRQWLNTDDPAVWLPAFDYADNLRQSMNTRDAQRWMPAFQKAWKALQEHNEMENAS
;
A
#
# COMPACT_ATOMS: atom_id res chain seq x y z
N LYS A 1 2.93 1.67 -32.68
CA LYS A 1 2.63 1.04 -31.36
C LYS A 1 3.69 1.56 -30.40
N MET A 2 3.35 2.49 -29.50
CA MET A 2 4.33 3.02 -28.55
C MET A 2 4.56 2.00 -27.45
N GLU A 3 5.67 1.27 -27.50
CA GLU A 3 6.14 0.47 -26.38
C GLU A 3 6.86 1.40 -25.41
N LEU A 4 6.22 1.70 -24.28
CA LEU A 4 6.81 2.48 -23.20
C LEU A 4 7.86 1.63 -22.49
N GLY A 5 9.06 1.57 -23.08
CA GLY A 5 10.21 0.89 -22.51
C GLY A 5 10.89 1.70 -21.40
N GLY A 6 11.43 1.00 -20.40
CA GLY A 6 12.32 1.59 -19.39
C GLY A 6 11.61 2.30 -18.22
N PRO A 7 12.26 3.30 -17.59
CA PRO A 7 11.79 3.92 -16.35
C PRO A 7 10.38 4.50 -16.41
N LEU A 8 9.88 4.84 -17.60
CA LEU A 8 8.56 5.42 -17.82
C LEU A 8 7.40 4.53 -17.31
N LYS A 9 7.58 3.20 -17.27
CA LYS A 9 6.55 2.31 -16.70
C LYS A 9 6.29 2.57 -15.20
N TYR A 10 7.31 3.04 -14.47
CA TYR A 10 7.19 3.37 -13.04
C TYR A 10 6.48 4.70 -12.82
N TRP A 11 6.43 5.56 -13.84
CA TRP A 11 5.77 6.87 -13.77
C TRP A 11 4.32 6.83 -14.22
N LEU A 12 3.83 5.75 -14.82
CA LEU A 12 2.42 5.61 -15.23
C LEU A 12 1.41 5.84 -14.08
N PRO A 13 1.64 5.34 -12.85
CA PRO A 13 0.78 5.67 -11.71
C PRO A 13 0.85 7.15 -11.31
N LEU A 14 1.99 7.80 -11.53
CA LEU A 14 2.19 9.25 -11.30
C LEU A 14 1.59 10.12 -12.43
N LEU A 15 1.50 9.61 -13.65
CA LEU A 15 0.87 10.31 -14.78
C LEU A 15 -0.66 10.26 -14.72
N SER A 16 -1.22 9.32 -13.94
CA SER A 16 -2.62 9.29 -13.52
C SER A 16 -2.86 9.99 -12.17
N ALA A 17 -1.85 10.71 -11.63
CA ALA A 17 -1.93 11.24 -10.27
C ALA A 17 -3.01 12.31 -10.15
N THR A 18 -4.03 12.00 -9.35
CA THR A 18 -4.83 13.01 -8.67
C THR A 18 -3.99 13.59 -7.51
N VAL A 19 -4.40 14.75 -6.97
CA VAL A 19 -3.75 15.37 -5.79
C VAL A 19 -3.59 14.38 -4.63
N MET A 20 -4.50 13.41 -4.50
CA MET A 20 -4.48 12.37 -3.49
C MET A 20 -3.32 11.39 -3.66
N ASN A 21 -3.04 10.93 -4.88
CA ASN A 21 -1.96 9.97 -5.15
C ASN A 21 -0.58 10.58 -4.85
N LEU A 22 -0.43 11.91 -5.04
CA LEU A 22 0.80 12.62 -4.68
C LEU A 22 1.02 12.66 -3.17
N ALA A 23 -0.05 12.88 -2.39
CA ALA A 23 0.02 12.89 -0.93
C ALA A 23 0.40 11.50 -0.38
N VAL A 24 -0.16 10.43 -0.94
CA VAL A 24 0.20 9.05 -0.57
C VAL A 24 1.65 8.74 -0.94
N ALA A 25 2.09 9.11 -2.14
CA ALA A 25 3.48 8.92 -2.57
C ALA A 25 4.49 9.71 -1.72
N GLU A 26 4.17 10.94 -1.33
CA GLU A 26 4.98 11.72 -0.38
C GLU A 26 5.05 11.03 0.98
N ARG A 27 3.90 10.59 1.50
CA ARG A 27 3.84 9.91 2.81
C ARG A 27 4.65 8.62 2.82
N ILE A 28 4.57 7.80 1.77
CA ILE A 28 5.38 6.58 1.64
C ILE A 28 6.86 6.88 1.55
N ARG A 29 7.27 7.92 0.81
CA ARG A 29 8.68 8.34 0.76
C ARG A 29 9.20 8.78 2.13
N GLN A 30 8.41 9.55 2.87
CA GLN A 30 8.73 9.96 4.24
C GLN A 30 8.81 8.76 5.18
N HIS A 31 7.83 7.85 5.12
CA HIS A 31 7.75 6.65 5.96
C HIS A 31 8.92 5.70 5.74
N LEU A 32 9.32 5.48 4.49
CA LEU A 32 10.46 4.63 4.13
C LEU A 32 11.82 5.34 4.22
N GLY A 33 11.83 6.66 4.43
CA GLY A 33 13.06 7.46 4.44
C GLY A 33 13.84 7.41 3.13
N THR A 34 13.15 7.27 1.98
CA THR A 34 13.80 7.10 0.67
C THR A 34 13.13 7.91 -0.44
N THR A 35 13.95 8.40 -1.37
CA THR A 35 13.51 8.99 -2.62
C THR A 35 13.78 8.09 -3.83
N ASP A 36 14.35 6.90 -3.62
CA ASP A 36 14.63 5.95 -4.71
C ASP A 36 13.32 5.35 -5.25
N PRO A 37 12.93 5.66 -6.51
CA PRO A 37 11.70 5.13 -7.09
C PRO A 37 11.66 3.61 -7.18
N LYS A 38 12.81 2.91 -7.17
CA LYS A 38 12.83 1.45 -7.13
C LYS A 38 12.32 0.88 -5.81
N VAL A 39 12.37 1.68 -4.74
CA VAL A 39 11.93 1.31 -3.41
C VAL A 39 10.52 1.83 -3.16
N TRP A 40 10.29 3.14 -3.30
CA TRP A 40 9.03 3.72 -2.87
C TRP A 40 7.86 3.46 -3.82
N VAL A 41 8.09 3.22 -5.13
CA VAL A 41 6.98 2.96 -6.08
C VAL A 41 6.31 1.61 -5.80
N ASP A 42 7.09 0.59 -5.45
CA ASP A 42 6.54 -0.73 -5.09
C ASP A 42 5.67 -0.65 -3.83
N ALA A 43 6.18 0.04 -2.80
CA ALA A 43 5.44 0.30 -1.57
C ALA A 43 4.20 1.18 -1.80
N PHE A 44 4.29 2.19 -2.66
CA PHE A 44 3.16 3.04 -3.03
C PHE A 44 2.00 2.23 -3.63
N LEU A 45 2.29 1.25 -4.50
CA LEU A 45 1.25 0.40 -5.09
C LEU A 45 0.53 -0.45 -4.03
N VAL A 46 1.27 -0.93 -3.04
CA VAL A 46 0.69 -1.66 -1.89
C VAL A 46 -0.19 -0.72 -1.07
N ALA A 47 0.32 0.47 -0.74
CA ALA A 47 -0.41 1.49 0.00
C ALA A 47 -1.71 1.89 -0.68
N GLU A 48 -1.69 2.12 -2.00
CA GLU A 48 -2.90 2.44 -2.76
C GLU A 48 -3.91 1.30 -2.75
N ALA A 49 -3.46 0.06 -2.90
CA ALA A 49 -4.35 -1.09 -2.88
C ALA A 49 -5.01 -1.28 -1.50
N VAL A 50 -4.26 -1.06 -0.42
CA VAL A 50 -4.78 -1.05 0.96
C VAL A 50 -5.76 0.10 1.17
N ARG A 51 -5.40 1.32 0.75
CA ARG A 51 -6.22 2.53 0.88
C ARG A 51 -7.57 2.37 0.18
N GLN A 52 -7.56 1.87 -1.06
CA GLN A 52 -8.77 1.61 -1.86
C GLN A 52 -9.67 0.57 -1.20
N TRP A 53 -9.08 -0.48 -0.60
CA TRP A 53 -9.86 -1.50 0.09
C TRP A 53 -10.46 -1.00 1.41
N LEU A 54 -9.69 -0.26 2.21
CA LEU A 54 -10.17 0.37 3.45
C LEU A 54 -11.13 1.54 3.20
N ASN A 55 -11.19 2.04 1.97
CA ASN A 55 -12.01 3.19 1.56
C ASN A 55 -11.80 4.41 2.48
N THR A 56 -10.54 4.75 2.73
CA THR A 56 -10.15 5.87 3.61
C THR A 56 -8.98 6.64 3.01
N ASP A 57 -8.90 7.94 3.28
CA ASP A 57 -7.73 8.77 2.95
C ASP A 57 -6.87 9.10 4.17
N ASP A 58 -7.33 8.72 5.36
CA ASP A 58 -6.67 9.04 6.63
C ASP A 58 -5.37 8.23 6.79
N PRO A 59 -4.19 8.87 6.81
CA PRO A 59 -2.92 8.20 7.04
C PRO A 59 -2.86 7.46 8.36
N ALA A 60 -3.59 7.88 9.40
CA ALA A 60 -3.63 7.17 10.67
C ALA A 60 -4.29 5.79 10.55
N VAL A 61 -5.14 5.59 9.54
CA VAL A 61 -5.86 4.33 9.28
C VAL A 61 -5.11 3.47 8.27
N TRP A 62 -4.74 4.04 7.12
CA TRP A 62 -4.15 3.21 6.05
C TRP A 62 -2.65 2.93 6.24
N LEU A 63 -1.89 3.76 6.97
CA LEU A 63 -0.45 3.56 7.13
C LEU A 63 -0.10 2.32 7.99
N PRO A 64 -0.75 2.08 9.15
CA PRO A 64 -0.54 0.84 9.90
C PRO A 64 -0.98 -0.41 9.11
N ALA A 65 -2.06 -0.29 8.34
CA ALA A 65 -2.54 -1.36 7.46
C ALA A 65 -1.57 -1.65 6.31
N PHE A 66 -0.96 -0.60 5.75
CA PHE A 66 0.11 -0.72 4.78
C PHE A 66 1.31 -1.45 5.37
N ASP A 67 1.79 -1.09 6.57
CA ASP A 67 2.92 -1.77 7.20
C ASP A 67 2.65 -3.26 7.40
N TYR A 68 1.43 -3.61 7.80
CA TYR A 68 1.02 -5.01 7.91
C TYR A 68 1.02 -5.70 6.55
N ALA A 69 0.43 -5.09 5.53
CA ALA A 69 0.38 -5.64 4.18
C ALA A 69 1.78 -5.81 3.56
N ASP A 70 2.67 -4.85 3.78
CA ASP A 70 4.05 -4.86 3.28
C ASP A 70 4.87 -5.97 3.94
N ASN A 71 4.75 -6.13 5.25
CA ASN A 71 5.38 -7.26 5.96
C ASN A 71 4.81 -8.61 5.49
N LEU A 72 3.49 -8.70 5.32
CA LEU A 72 2.83 -9.92 4.87
C LEU A 72 3.31 -10.34 3.47
N ARG A 73 3.27 -9.44 2.48
CA ARG A 73 3.71 -9.77 1.12
C ARG A 73 5.20 -10.14 1.08
N GLN A 74 6.03 -9.50 1.91
CA GLN A 74 7.46 -9.82 2.03
C GLN A 74 7.66 -11.23 2.60
N SER A 75 6.93 -11.59 3.67
CA SER A 75 6.95 -12.96 4.23
C SER A 75 6.46 -14.03 3.24
N MET A 76 5.50 -13.67 2.38
CA MET A 76 5.00 -14.52 1.29
C MET A 76 5.92 -14.57 0.07
N ASN A 77 7.01 -13.78 0.08
CA ASN A 77 7.94 -13.59 -1.03
C ASN A 77 7.23 -13.32 -2.37
N THR A 78 6.25 -12.42 -2.36
CA THR A 78 5.47 -12.10 -3.54
C THR A 78 5.17 -10.61 -3.67
N ARG A 79 5.14 -10.12 -4.91
CA ARG A 79 4.66 -8.78 -5.26
C ARG A 79 3.26 -8.81 -5.88
N ASP A 80 2.71 -10.00 -6.07
CA ASP A 80 1.43 -10.19 -6.73
C ASP A 80 0.27 -9.88 -5.78
N ALA A 81 -0.44 -8.80 -6.06
CA ALA A 81 -1.61 -8.37 -5.28
C ALA A 81 -2.70 -9.44 -5.23
N GLN A 82 -2.85 -10.27 -6.26
CA GLN A 82 -3.84 -11.35 -6.24
C GLN A 82 -3.51 -12.42 -5.19
N ARG A 83 -2.24 -12.53 -4.78
CA ARG A 83 -1.78 -13.49 -3.78
C ARG A 83 -1.81 -12.92 -2.38
N TRP A 84 -1.25 -11.74 -2.16
CA TRP A 84 -1.13 -11.18 -0.80
C TRP A 84 -2.40 -10.45 -0.34
N MET A 85 -3.19 -9.85 -1.23
CA MET A 85 -4.36 -9.05 -0.84
C MET A 85 -5.44 -9.89 -0.12
N PRO A 86 -5.86 -11.08 -0.59
CA PRO A 86 -6.87 -11.86 0.12
C PRO A 86 -6.41 -12.30 1.52
N ALA A 87 -5.12 -12.64 1.65
CA ALA A 87 -4.52 -13.01 2.92
C ALA A 87 -4.48 -11.81 3.88
N PHE A 88 -4.09 -10.64 3.38
CA PHE A 88 -4.11 -9.38 4.12
C PHE A 88 -5.51 -9.05 4.62
N GLN A 89 -6.52 -9.06 3.75
CA GLN A 89 -7.90 -8.72 4.11
C GLN A 89 -8.44 -9.63 5.22
N LYS A 90 -8.15 -10.92 5.15
CA LYS A 90 -8.57 -11.89 6.18
C LYS A 90 -7.88 -11.61 7.51
N ALA A 91 -6.56 -11.42 7.49
CA ALA A 91 -5.79 -11.21 8.70
C ALA A 91 -6.09 -9.85 9.35
N TRP A 92 -6.26 -8.81 8.54
CA TRP A 92 -6.57 -7.47 9.01
C TRP A 92 -7.94 -7.39 9.67
N LYS A 93 -8.98 -8.01 9.08
CA LYS A 93 -10.31 -8.09 9.70
C LYS A 93 -10.27 -8.81 11.06
N ALA A 94 -9.58 -9.94 11.13
CA ALA A 94 -9.44 -10.68 12.38
C ALA A 94 -8.73 -9.86 13.48
N LEU A 95 -7.72 -9.05 13.09
CA LEU A 95 -7.04 -8.14 14.01
C LEU A 95 -7.98 -7.04 14.51
N GLN A 96 -8.81 -6.46 13.64
CA GLN A 96 -9.79 -5.44 14.02
C GLN A 96 -10.84 -6.00 14.98
N GLU A 97 -11.39 -7.18 14.69
CA GLU A 97 -12.35 -7.88 15.55
C GLU A 97 -11.77 -8.17 16.94
N HIS A 98 -10.51 -8.60 17.03
CA HIS A 98 -9.83 -8.84 18.31
C HIS A 98 -9.70 -7.54 19.12
N ASN A 99 -9.24 -6.46 18.49
CA ASN A 99 -9.07 -5.17 19.14
C ASN A 99 -10.41 -4.56 19.59
N GLU A 100 -11.51 -4.82 18.87
CA GLU A 100 -12.86 -4.40 19.27
C GLU A 100 -13.36 -5.18 20.51
N MET A 101 -13.08 -6.49 20.59
CA MET A 101 -13.45 -7.31 21.76
C MET A 101 -12.66 -6.92 23.03
N GLU A 102 -11.38 -6.59 22.89
CA GLU A 102 -10.54 -6.16 24.01
C GLU A 102 -10.93 -4.77 24.53
N ASN A 103 -11.33 -3.84 23.66
CA ASN A 103 -11.79 -2.50 24.07
C ASN A 103 -13.20 -2.48 24.67
N ALA A 104 -13.99 -3.54 24.48
CA ALA A 104 -15.35 -3.67 24.99
C ALA A 104 -15.45 -4.42 26.34
N SER A 105 -14.32 -4.91 26.88
CA SER A 105 -14.21 -5.62 28.17
C SER A 105 -13.73 -4.71 29.29
#